data_AF-A0A318EAN4-F1
#
_entry.id   AF-A0A318EAN4-F1
#
_cell.length_a   1.000
_cell.length_b   1.000
_cell.length_c   1.000
_cell.angle_alpha   90.00
_cell.angle_beta   90.00
_cell.angle_gamma   90.00
#
_symmetry.space_group_name_H-M   'P 1'
#
loop_
_entity.id
_entity.type
_entity.pdbx_description
1 polymer ?
#
loop_
_entity_poly.entity_id
_entity_poly.type
_entity_poly.pdbx_seq_one_letter_code
_entity_poly.pdbx_strand_id
1 'polypeptide(L)' 'MTHDSERREARVGVLTTIGSVLSAFFGVQSSRARQRDFSHGSPALFVAVAGGLTLAFVATLALAVRILVATTAGG' A
#
# COMPACT_ATOMS: atom_id res chain seq x y z
N MET A 1 7.75 42.23 13.01
CA MET A 1 8.25 40.84 12.99
C MET A 1 7.05 39.93 12.83
N THR A 2 6.52 39.81 11.61
CA THR A 2 5.40 38.92 11.28
C THR A 2 5.98 37.77 10.46
N HIS A 3 5.74 36.56 10.95
CA HIS A 3 6.27 35.33 10.39
C HIS A 3 5.55 34.98 9.08
N ASP A 4 6.17 35.30 7.95
CA ASP A 4 5.84 34.73 6.64
C ASP A 4 6.17 33.22 6.66
N SER A 5 5.20 32.46 7.15
CA SER A 5 5.23 31.00 7.16
C SER A 5 4.40 30.44 6.00
N GLU A 6 4.41 31.10 4.84
CA GLU A 6 3.87 30.56 3.60
C GLU A 6 4.87 29.58 2.97
N ARG A 7 5.20 28.50 3.69
CA ARG A 7 5.90 27.36 3.10
C ARG A 7 4.93 26.68 2.16
N ARG A 8 5.09 26.96 0.86
CA ARG A 8 4.73 26.13 -0.30
C ARG A 8 4.07 24.81 0.10
N GLU A 9 2.81 24.64 -0.28
CA GLU A 9 2.21 23.32 -0.50
C GLU A 9 3.10 22.56 -1.50
N ALA A 10 4.12 21.88 -0.99
CA ALA A 10 5.02 21.08 -1.78
C ALA A 10 4.22 19.88 -2.27
N ARG A 11 3.78 19.97 -3.53
CA ARG A 11 3.21 18.86 -4.32
C ARG A 11 3.85 17.55 -3.86
N VAL A 12 3.06 16.67 -3.27
CA VAL A 12 3.54 15.44 -2.63
C VAL A 12 4.45 14.71 -3.62
N GLY A 13 5.75 14.66 -3.33
CA GLY A 13 6.74 14.10 -4.25
C GLY A 13 6.54 12.61 -4.45
N VAL A 14 6.92 12.09 -5.61
CA VAL A 14 6.79 10.66 -5.96
C VAL A 14 7.44 9.77 -4.88
N LEU A 15 8.59 10.19 -4.33
CA LEU A 15 9.26 9.48 -3.24
C LEU A 15 8.45 9.46 -1.93
N THR A 16 7.72 10.54 -1.62
CA THR A 16 6.81 10.61 -0.46
C THR A 16 5.61 9.67 -0.66
N THR A 17 5.06 9.61 -1.87
CA THR A 17 3.99 8.68 -2.22
C THR A 17 4.45 7.23 -2.10
N ILE A 18 5.66 6.90 -2.58
CA ILE A 18 6.25 5.56 -2.44
C ILE A 18 6.44 5.21 -0.97
N GLY A 19 6.99 6.11 -0.14
CA GLY A 19 7.16 5.88 1.29
C GLY A 19 5.82 5.68 2.03
N SER A 20 4.78 6.39 1.60
CA SER A 20 3.42 6.25 2.12
C SER A 20 2.80 4.89 1.75
N VAL A 21 2.93 4.47 0.49
CA VAL A 21 2.49 3.15 0.02
C VAL A 21 3.22 2.03 0.75
N LEU A 22 4.53 2.14 0.94
CA LEU A 22 5.33 1.17 1.69
C LEU A 22 4.88 1.10 3.15
N SER A 23 4.68 2.24 3.84
CA SER A 23 4.21 2.26 5.22
C SER A 23 2.81 1.64 5.38
N ALA A 24 1.91 1.87 4.42
CA ALA A 24 0.61 1.21 4.38
C ALA A 24 0.76 -0.31 4.15
N PHE A 25 1.71 -0.73 3.32
CA PHE A 25 2.03 -2.13 3.07
C PHE A 25 2.60 -2.87 4.30
N PHE A 26 3.40 -2.18 5.11
CA PHE A 26 3.96 -2.72 6.36
C PHE A 26 2.94 -2.82 7.50
N GLY A 27 1.67 -2.48 7.25
CA GLY A 27 0.58 -2.75 8.20
C GLY A 27 0.57 -1.82 9.41
N VAL A 28 1.16 -0.62 9.31
CA VAL A 28 1.08 0.44 10.35
C VAL A 28 -0.33 1.08 10.41
N GLN A 29 -1.35 0.30 10.06
CA GLN A 29 -2.74 0.70 10.12
C GLN A 29 -3.12 0.82 11.59
N SER A 30 -3.34 2.06 12.03
CA SER A 30 -3.59 2.41 13.43
C SER A 30 -4.64 1.52 14.09
N SER A 31 -4.46 1.24 15.39
CA SER A 31 -5.37 0.47 16.24
C SER A 31 -6.84 0.92 16.19
N ARG A 32 -7.09 2.17 15.79
CA ARG A 32 -8.41 2.77 15.62
C ARG A 32 -9.19 2.18 14.42
N ALA A 33 -8.51 1.82 13.33
CA ALA A 33 -9.13 1.13 12.20
C ALA A 33 -9.50 -0.30 12.59
N ARG A 34 -8.59 -0.97 13.31
CA ARG A 34 -8.80 -2.32 13.87
C ARG A 34 -10.04 -2.36 14.76
N GLN A 35 -10.15 -1.47 15.75
CA GLN A 35 -11.31 -1.43 16.65
C GLN A 35 -12.63 -1.22 15.90
N ARG A 36 -12.68 -0.33 14.91
CA ARG A 36 -13.90 -0.09 14.13
C ARG A 36 -14.33 -1.33 13.33
N ASP A 37 -13.38 -2.01 12.70
CA ASP A 37 -13.65 -3.19 11.88
C ASP A 37 -14.07 -4.41 12.73
N PHE A 38 -13.51 -4.55 13.94
CA PHE A 38 -13.91 -5.60 14.90
C PHE A 38 -15.20 -5.29 15.67
N SER A 39 -15.59 -4.02 15.78
CA SER A 39 -16.80 -3.62 16.52
C SER A 39 -18.07 -3.70 15.67
N HIS A 40 -17.98 -3.53 14.35
CA HIS A 40 -19.13 -3.40 13.45
C HIS A 40 -19.10 -4.34 12.24
N GLY A 41 -17.98 -5.05 11.96
CA GLY A 41 -17.82 -5.95 10.82
C GLY A 41 -17.45 -7.38 11.22
N SER A 42 -17.83 -8.37 10.40
CA SER A 42 -17.44 -9.76 10.65
C SER A 42 -15.92 -9.93 10.44
N PRO A 43 -15.17 -10.44 11.43
CA PRO A 43 -13.73 -10.69 11.29
C PRO A 43 -13.39 -11.59 10.10
N ALA A 44 -14.30 -12.51 9.76
CA ALA A 44 -14.17 -13.43 8.63
C ALA A 44 -14.09 -12.68 7.28
N LEU A 45 -14.91 -11.65 7.07
CA LEU A 45 -14.87 -10.85 5.84
C LEU A 45 -13.53 -10.12 5.70
N PHE A 46 -13.00 -9.58 6.79
CA PHE A 46 -11.72 -8.89 6.79
C PHE A 46 -10.57 -9.82 6.39
N VAL A 47 -10.51 -11.03 6.96
CA VAL A 47 -9.50 -12.04 6.61
C VAL A 47 -9.66 -12.52 5.17
N ALA A 48 -10.90 -12.72 4.70
CA ALA A 48 -11.15 -13.13 3.32
C ALA A 48 -10.71 -12.07 2.31
N VAL A 49 -11.03 -10.79 2.55
CA VAL A 49 -10.62 -9.68 1.69
C VAL A 49 -9.12 -9.48 1.72
N ALA A 50 -8.51 -9.48 2.92
CA ALA A 50 -7.06 -9.37 3.06
C ALA A 50 -6.33 -10.52 2.36
N GLY A 51 -6.76 -11.76 2.58
CA GLY A 51 -6.21 -12.94 1.91
C GLY A 51 -6.34 -12.87 0.40
N GLY A 52 -7.51 -12.45 -0.11
CA GLY A 52 -7.73 -12.24 -1.54
C GLY A 52 -6.80 -11.20 -2.15
N LEU A 53 -6.64 -10.06 -1.48
CA LEU A 53 -5.72 -8.99 -1.89
C LEU A 53 -4.26 -9.45 -1.87
N THR A 54 -3.83 -10.19 -0.83
CA THR A 54 -2.49 -10.76 -0.75
C THR A 54 -2.23 -11.76 -1.88
N LEU A 55 -3.17 -12.65 -2.19
CA LEU A 55 -3.04 -13.60 -3.28
C LEU A 55 -2.95 -12.89 -4.64
N ALA A 56 -3.79 -11.88 -4.87
CA ALA A 56 -3.75 -11.07 -6.09
C ALA A 56 -2.41 -10.34 -6.24
N PHE A 57 -1.87 -9.80 -5.14
CA PHE A 57 -0.56 -9.17 -5.13
C PHE A 57 0.56 -10.15 -5.50
N VAL A 58 0.61 -11.33 -4.87
CA VAL A 58 1.59 -12.37 -5.18
C VAL A 58 1.48 -12.83 -6.63
N ALA A 59 0.27 -13.03 -7.15
CA ALA A 59 0.04 -13.40 -8.54
C ALA A 59 0.57 -12.32 -9.52
N THR A 60 0.38 -11.05 -9.18
CA THR A 60 0.88 -9.92 -9.96
C THR A 60 2.42 -9.90 -10.01
N LEU A 61 3.08 -10.10 -8.86
CA LEU A 61 4.54 -10.21 -8.80
C LEU A 61 5.07 -11.40 -9.60
N ALA A 62 4.42 -12.56 -9.46
CA ALA A 62 4.80 -13.76 -10.21
C ALA A 62 4.69 -13.54 -11.72
N LEU A 63 3.61 -12.89 -12.18
CA LEU A 63 3.44 -12.53 -13.58
C LEU A 63 4.53 -11.57 -14.05
N ALA A 64 4.84 -10.53 -13.28
CA ALA A 64 5.88 -9.57 -13.61
C ALA A 64 7.26 -10.25 -13.76
N VAL A 65 7.62 -11.16 -12.85
CA VAL A 65 8.85 -11.95 -12.94
C VAL A 65 8.85 -12.84 -14.18
N ARG A 66 7.74 -13.50 -14.48
CA ARG A 66 7.64 -14.35 -15.68
C ARG A 66 7.82 -13.56 -16.96
N ILE A 67 7.21 -12.36 -17.04
CA ILE A 67 7.39 -11.46 -18.18
C ILE A 67 8.84 -11.02 -18.28
N LEU A 68 9.45 -10.60 -17.17
CA LEU A 68 10.85 -10.18 -17.14
C LEU A 68 11.80 -11.27 -17.65
N VAL A 69 11.67 -12.50 -17.11
CA VAL A 69 12.48 -13.64 -17.54
C VAL A 69 12.24 -13.98 -19.02
N ALA A 70 10.98 -13.95 -19.47
CA ALA A 70 10.66 -14.19 -20.87
C ALA A 70 11.28 -13.13 -21.81
N THR A 71 11.29 -11.86 -21.41
CA THR A 71 11.91 -10.78 -22.19
C THR A 71 13.44 -10.87 -22.22
N THR A 72 14.09 -11.40 -21.18
CA THR A 72 15.56 -11.56 -21.14
C THR A 72 16.05 -12.84 -21.81
N ALA A 73 15.22 -13.88 -21.90
CA ALA A 73 15.58 -15.15 -22.52
C ALA A 73 15.40 -15.16 -24.06
N GLY A 74 14.72 -14.16 -24.61
CA GLY A 74 14.49 -13.99 -26.04
C GLY A 74 15.46 -13.00 -26.73
N GLY A 75 16.53 -12.56 -26.04
CA GLY A 75 17.56 -11.66 -26.55
C GLY A 75 18.94 -12.32 -26.63
#